data_AF-A0A1C3WDW4-F1
#
_entry.id   AF-A0A1C3WDW4-F1
#
_cell.length_a   1.000
_cell.length_b   1.000
_cell.length_c   1.000
_cell.angle_alpha   90.00
_cell.angle_beta   90.00
_cell.angle_gamma   90.00
#
_symmetry.space_group_name_H-M   'P 1'
#
loop_
_entity.id
_entity.type
_entity.pdbx_description
1 polymer ?
#
loop_
_entity_poly.entity_id
_entity_poly.type
_entity_poly.pdbx_seq_one_letter_code
_entity_poly.pdbx_strand_id
1 'polypeptide(L)'
;MRLLFNILAISGSAMFAGVMLTIAVTLGGYWKSLPPSDFLDWFSQNGEFIMRTIPLVVAPTLIGLAGSLWLGWSESGARALWIGAMVCIATVLILTAAWFLPTNAQFAAKLVPLDEVPTRLDRWLMIHNVRIALATIASVLGIVAISR
;
A
#
# COMPACT_ATOMS: atom_id res chain seq x y z
N MET A 1 -12.13 -1.11 -23.87
CA MET A 1 -12.05 -0.32 -22.61
C MET A 1 -12.14 -1.19 -21.36
N ARG A 2 -13.13 -2.09 -21.20
CA ARG A 2 -13.26 -2.94 -20.00
C ARG A 2 -11.99 -3.75 -19.66
N LEU A 3 -11.41 -4.43 -20.66
CA LEU A 3 -10.16 -5.19 -20.48
C LEU A 3 -9.02 -4.33 -19.91
N LEU A 4 -8.84 -3.10 -20.41
CA LEU A 4 -7.80 -2.18 -19.94
C LEU A 4 -8.00 -1.86 -18.45
N PHE A 5 -9.22 -1.50 -18.04
CA PHE A 5 -9.50 -1.20 -16.64
C PHE A 5 -9.29 -2.40 -15.73
N ASN A 6 -9.72 -3.59 -16.16
CA ASN A 6 -9.49 -4.83 -15.40
C ASN A 6 -7.99 -5.10 -15.24
N ILE A 7 -7.20 -4.97 -16.32
CA ILE A 7 -5.74 -5.12 -16.27
C ILE A 7 -5.15 -4.13 -15.27
N LEU A 8 -5.49 -2.85 -15.38
CA LEU A 8 -4.97 -1.81 -14.48
C LEU A 8 -5.37 -2.04 -13.01
N ALA A 9 -6.60 -2.48 -12.75
CA ALA A 9 -7.08 -2.76 -11.40
C ALA A 9 -6.31 -3.92 -10.75
N ILE A 10 -6.19 -5.04 -11.47
CA ILE A 10 -5.60 -6.29 -10.97
C ILE A 10 -4.09 -6.13 -10.85
N SER A 11 -3.43 -5.69 -11.92
CA SER A 11 -1.96 -5.52 -11.95
C SER A 11 -1.51 -4.37 -11.07
N GLY A 12 -2.26 -3.27 -11.01
CA GLY A 12 -1.98 -2.15 -10.12
C GLY A 12 -2.03 -2.57 -8.65
N SER A 13 -3.12 -3.24 -8.23
CA SER A 13 -3.25 -3.74 -6.85
C SER A 13 -2.15 -4.75 -6.50
N ALA A 14 -1.82 -5.66 -7.42
CA ALA A 14 -0.75 -6.64 -7.25
C ALA A 14 0.63 -5.98 -7.15
N MET A 15 0.93 -5.01 -8.01
CA MET A 15 2.17 -4.23 -7.99
C MET A 15 2.28 -3.44 -6.68
N PHE A 16 1.19 -2.84 -6.21
CA PHE A 16 1.19 -2.12 -4.94
C PHE A 16 1.47 -3.06 -3.77
N ALA A 17 0.83 -4.24 -3.74
CA ALA A 17 1.14 -5.29 -2.76
C ALA A 17 2.61 -5.73 -2.83
N GLY A 18 3.15 -5.95 -4.03
CA GLY A 18 4.53 -6.35 -4.27
C GLY A 18 5.55 -5.32 -3.78
N VAL A 19 5.36 -4.04 -4.10
CA VAL A 19 6.24 -2.96 -3.59
C VAL A 19 6.19 -2.89 -2.07
N MET A 20 4.99 -2.99 -1.48
CA MET A 20 4.86 -2.99 -0.02
C MET A 20 5.50 -4.23 0.62
N LEU A 21 5.40 -5.40 0.00
CA LEU A 21 6.05 -6.63 0.44
C LEU A 21 7.58 -6.49 0.42
N THR A 22 8.14 -5.95 -0.66
CA THR A 22 9.57 -5.65 -0.74
C THR A 22 9.99 -4.73 0.39
N ILE A 23 9.24 -3.65 0.65
CA ILE A 23 9.53 -2.73 1.76
C ILE A 23 9.50 -3.48 3.11
N ALA A 24 8.49 -4.32 3.37
CA ALA A 24 8.38 -5.01 4.65
C ALA A 24 9.51 -6.01 4.89
N VAL A 25 9.80 -6.86 3.91
CA VAL A 25 10.72 -7.99 4.06
C VAL A 25 12.17 -7.53 3.97
N THR A 26 12.49 -6.67 3.00
CA THR A 26 13.86 -6.24 2.76
C THR A 26 14.21 -5.06 3.66
N LEU A 27 13.59 -3.91 3.42
CA LEU A 27 13.90 -2.68 4.14
C LEU A 27 13.47 -2.77 5.61
N GLY A 28 12.29 -3.31 5.91
CA GLY A 28 11.81 -3.50 7.28
C GLY A 28 12.72 -4.41 8.10
N GLY A 29 13.17 -5.52 7.52
CA GLY A 29 14.16 -6.40 8.14
C GLY A 29 15.49 -5.69 8.40
N TYR A 30 16.00 -4.95 7.41
CA TYR A 30 17.22 -4.16 7.53
C TYR A 30 17.09 -3.06 8.60
N TRP A 31 16.02 -2.25 8.57
CA TRP A 31 15.76 -1.18 9.53
C TRP A 31 15.72 -1.70 10.97
N LYS A 32 15.10 -2.85 11.21
CA LYS A 32 15.06 -3.48 12.54
C LYS A 32 16.43 -3.97 13.03
N SER A 33 17.38 -4.18 12.12
CA SER A 33 18.73 -4.60 12.47
C SER A 33 19.65 -3.43 12.86
N LEU A 34 19.23 -2.19 12.59
CA LEU A 34 20.02 -0.99 12.84
C LEU A 34 19.85 -0.47 14.27
N PRO A 35 20.87 0.19 14.84
CA PRO A 35 20.67 1.11 15.94
C PRO A 35 19.62 2.17 15.60
N PRO A 36 18.80 2.63 16.58
CA PRO A 36 17.77 3.65 16.36
C PRO A 36 18.25 4.91 15.64
N SER A 37 19.44 5.42 15.99
CA SER A 37 20.05 6.60 15.35
C SER A 37 20.28 6.36 13.86
N ASP A 38 20.84 5.21 13.53
CA ASP A 38 21.26 4.85 12.18
C ASP A 38 20.03 4.62 11.29
N PHE A 39 18.95 4.05 11.84
CA PHE A 39 17.66 3.98 11.18
C PHE A 39 17.12 5.37 10.84
N LEU A 40 17.10 6.30 11.80
CA LEU A 40 16.60 7.67 11.56
C LEU A 40 17.48 8.42 10.55
N ASP A 41 18.80 8.24 10.60
CA ASP A 41 19.74 8.81 9.62
C ASP A 41 19.47 8.26 8.22
N TRP A 42 19.33 6.94 8.10
CA TRP A 42 19.00 6.29 6.84
C TRP A 42 17.65 6.78 6.30
N PHE A 43 16.63 6.86 7.15
CA PHE A 43 15.28 7.24 6.74
C PHE A 43 15.22 8.71 6.30
N SER A 44 15.93 9.59 7.00
CA SER A 44 16.07 11.01 6.65
C SER A 44 16.70 11.19 5.26
N GLN A 45 17.71 10.38 4.92
CA GLN A 45 18.42 10.47 3.64
C GLN A 45 17.69 9.77 2.48
N ASN A 46 16.97 8.68 2.76
CA ASN A 46 16.49 7.76 1.71
C ASN A 46 14.96 7.64 1.65
N GLY A 47 14.22 8.07 2.68
CA GLY A 47 12.78 7.86 2.79
C GLY A 47 11.98 8.49 1.64
N GLU A 48 12.48 9.59 1.06
CA GLU A 48 11.82 10.26 -0.06
C GLU A 48 11.75 9.38 -1.32
N PHE A 49 12.75 8.53 -1.57
CA PHE A 49 12.74 7.63 -2.73
C PHE A 49 11.56 6.67 -2.68
N ILE A 50 11.21 6.18 -1.48
CA ILE A 50 10.04 5.31 -1.27
C ILE A 50 8.75 6.08 -1.55
N MET A 51 8.65 7.33 -1.10
CA MET A 51 7.46 8.17 -1.30
C MET A 51 7.22 8.49 -2.78
N ARG A 52 8.29 8.73 -3.55
CA ARG A 52 8.21 8.98 -5.00
C ARG A 52 7.69 7.78 -5.79
N THR A 53 7.77 6.56 -5.27
CA THR A 53 7.21 5.36 -5.92
C THR A 53 5.68 5.25 -5.77
N ILE A 54 5.08 5.87 -4.74
CA ILE A 54 3.66 5.71 -4.42
C ILE A 54 2.73 6.11 -5.58
N PRO A 55 2.88 7.29 -6.24
CA PRO A 55 1.98 7.67 -7.32
C PRO A 55 2.00 6.70 -8.50
N LEU A 56 3.16 6.09 -8.79
CA LEU A 56 3.35 5.17 -9.90
C LEU A 56 2.54 3.88 -9.75
N VAL A 57 2.30 3.44 -8.52
CA VAL A 57 1.50 2.24 -8.24
C VAL A 57 0.04 2.57 -7.91
N VAL A 58 -0.23 3.71 -7.26
CA VAL A 58 -1.58 4.10 -6.85
C VAL A 58 -2.43 4.58 -8.03
N ALA A 59 -1.88 5.42 -8.91
CA ALA A 59 -2.63 5.99 -10.03
C ALA A 59 -3.24 4.92 -10.96
N PRO A 60 -2.47 3.95 -11.53
CA PRO A 60 -3.05 2.92 -12.39
C PRO A 60 -4.06 2.05 -11.63
N THR A 61 -3.81 1.75 -10.35
CA THR A 61 -4.73 0.99 -9.51
C THR A 61 -6.08 1.69 -9.41
N LEU A 62 -6.11 2.97 -9.06
CA LEU A 62 -7.34 3.74 -8.90
C LEU A 62 -8.10 3.92 -10.22
N ILE A 63 -7.39 4.21 -11.31
CA ILE A 63 -8.00 4.33 -12.65
C ILE A 63 -8.65 3.01 -13.06
N GLY A 64 -7.92 1.90 -12.91
CA GLY A 64 -8.42 0.58 -13.26
C GLY A 64 -9.64 0.19 -12.44
N LEU A 65 -9.55 0.40 -11.13
CA LEU A 65 -10.59 0.04 -10.18
C LEU A 65 -11.88 0.86 -10.39
N ALA A 66 -11.78 2.18 -10.56
CA ALA A 66 -12.93 3.04 -10.83
C ALA A 66 -13.60 2.67 -12.17
N GLY A 67 -12.81 2.45 -13.22
CA GLY A 67 -13.33 2.06 -14.53
C GLY A 67 -13.98 0.66 -14.52
N SER A 68 -13.40 -0.29 -13.79
CA SER A 68 -13.94 -1.66 -13.68
C SER A 68 -15.26 -1.67 -12.92
N LEU A 69 -15.35 -0.92 -11.81
CA LEU A 69 -16.60 -0.78 -11.04
C LEU A 69 -17.69 -0.07 -11.85
N TRP A 70 -17.36 1.00 -12.57
CA TRP A 70 -18.31 1.72 -13.42
C TRP A 70 -18.89 0.81 -14.49
N LEU A 71 -18.01 0.10 -15.22
CA LEU A 71 -18.45 -0.76 -16.32
C LEU A 71 -19.15 -2.03 -15.85
N GLY A 72 -18.83 -2.55 -14.66
CA GLY A 72 -19.47 -3.72 -14.04
C GLY A 72 -20.69 -3.40 -13.18
N TRP A 73 -21.19 -2.17 -13.19
CA TRP A 73 -22.22 -1.71 -12.23
C TRP A 73 -23.56 -2.45 -12.33
N SER A 74 -23.94 -2.89 -13.53
CA SER A 74 -25.17 -3.67 -13.76
C SER A 74 -25.03 -5.16 -13.44
N GLU A 75 -23.80 -5.64 -13.24
CA GLU A 75 -23.49 -7.05 -12.98
C GLU A 75 -23.39 -7.27 -11.47
N SER A 76 -24.47 -7.70 -10.82
CA SER A 76 -24.55 -7.75 -9.34
C SER A 76 -23.40 -8.53 -8.68
N GLY A 77 -22.99 -9.65 -9.27
CA GLY A 77 -21.87 -10.48 -8.80
C GLY A 77 -20.51 -9.79 -8.92
N ALA A 78 -20.19 -9.25 -10.10
CA ALA A 78 -18.95 -8.51 -10.33
C ALA A 78 -18.90 -7.19 -9.54
N ARG A 79 -20.04 -6.49 -9.42
CA ARG A 79 -20.15 -5.22 -8.69
C ARG A 79 -19.75 -5.37 -7.22
N ALA A 80 -20.25 -6.37 -6.51
CA ALA A 80 -19.92 -6.57 -5.10
C ALA A 80 -18.42 -6.81 -4.90
N LEU A 81 -17.79 -7.57 -5.80
CA LEU A 81 -16.36 -7.86 -5.77
C LEU A 81 -15.52 -6.61 -6.07
N TRP A 82 -15.92 -5.80 -7.07
CA TRP A 82 -15.26 -4.53 -7.36
C TRP A 82 -15.40 -3.54 -6.21
N ILE A 83 -16.56 -3.44 -5.56
CA ILE A 83 -16.73 -2.63 -4.34
C ILE A 83 -15.80 -3.12 -3.23
N GLY A 84 -15.71 -4.43 -3.00
CA GLY A 84 -14.78 -5.01 -2.02
C GLY A 84 -13.33 -4.66 -2.29
N ALA A 85 -12.87 -4.76 -3.55
CA ALA A 85 -11.53 -4.34 -3.95
C ALA A 85 -11.31 -2.82 -3.71
N MET A 86 -12.34 -2.01 -3.97
CA MET A 86 -12.35 -0.57 -3.75
C MET A 86 -12.13 -0.22 -2.29
N VAL A 87 -12.90 -0.88 -1.41
CA VAL A 87 -12.82 -0.69 0.04
C VAL A 87 -11.44 -1.07 0.54
N CYS A 88 -10.88 -2.19 0.08
CA CYS A 88 -9.53 -2.60 0.45
C CYS A 88 -8.48 -1.52 0.11
N ILE A 89 -8.46 -1.02 -1.13
CA ILE A 89 -7.50 0.01 -1.53
C ILE A 89 -7.78 1.35 -0.84
N ALA A 90 -9.04 1.72 -0.65
CA ALA A 90 -9.40 2.91 0.12
C ALA A 90 -8.88 2.83 1.56
N THR A 91 -9.02 1.69 2.23
CA THR A 91 -8.44 1.47 3.56
C THR A 91 -6.93 1.58 3.55
N VAL A 92 -6.24 1.03 2.54
CA VAL A 92 -4.78 1.20 2.38
C VAL A 92 -4.41 2.69 2.28
N LEU A 93 -5.15 3.47 1.49
CA LEU A 93 -4.89 4.90 1.32
C LEU A 93 -5.19 5.70 2.60
N ILE A 94 -6.26 5.38 3.32
CA ILE A 94 -6.59 5.99 4.61
C ILE A 94 -5.47 5.73 5.62
N LEU A 95 -5.02 4.48 5.75
CA LEU A 95 -3.88 4.16 6.62
C LEU A 95 -2.63 4.94 6.18
N THR A 96 -2.39 5.04 4.88
CA THR A 96 -1.25 5.78 4.33
C THR A 96 -1.28 7.25 4.77
N ALA A 97 -2.42 7.92 4.59
CA ALA A 97 -2.58 9.33 4.93
C ALA A 97 -2.60 9.59 6.44
N ALA A 98 -3.35 8.79 7.19
CA ALA A 98 -3.59 9.03 8.61
C ALA A 98 -2.44 8.55 9.51
N TRP A 99 -1.66 7.54 9.09
CA TRP A 99 -0.62 6.94 9.92
C TRP A 99 0.78 7.00 9.28
N PHE A 100 0.94 6.52 8.04
CA PHE A 100 2.27 6.38 7.45
C PHE A 100 2.90 7.72 7.10
N LEU A 101 2.16 8.63 6.45
CA LEU A 101 2.66 9.96 6.12
C LEU A 101 3.17 10.73 7.36
N PRO A 102 2.38 10.91 8.43
CA PRO A 102 2.88 11.64 9.60
C PRO A 102 4.00 10.90 10.35
N THR A 103 3.97 9.57 10.42
CA THR A 103 5.04 8.80 11.08
C THR A 103 6.34 8.87 10.29
N ASN A 104 6.27 8.74 8.97
CA ASN A 104 7.43 8.86 8.09
C ASN A 104 8.04 10.26 8.13
N ALA A 105 7.21 11.30 8.22
CA ALA A 105 7.69 12.68 8.41
C ALA A 105 8.46 12.83 9.73
N GLN A 106 7.98 12.22 10.81
CA GLN A 106 8.69 12.22 12.10
C GLN A 106 10.01 11.45 12.04
N PHE A 107 10.05 10.30 11.36
CA PHE A 107 11.31 9.56 11.14
C PHE A 107 12.30 10.38 10.30
N ALA A 108 11.85 10.98 9.20
CA ALA A 108 12.70 11.77 8.31
C ALA A 108 13.26 13.04 8.98
N ALA A 109 12.44 13.67 9.84
CA ALA A 109 12.85 14.83 10.63
C ALA A 109 13.57 14.45 11.95
N LYS A 110 13.78 13.14 12.21
CA LYS A 110 14.42 12.61 13.41
C LYS A 110 13.78 13.09 14.72
N LEU A 111 12.45 13.22 14.72
CA LEU A 111 11.66 13.74 15.85
C LEU A 111 11.22 12.65 16.83
N VAL A 112 11.43 11.37 16.50
CA VAL A 112 11.08 10.25 17.38
C VAL A 112 12.23 10.03 18.38
N PRO A 113 11.98 10.01 19.70
CA PRO A 113 12.99 9.66 20.69
C PRO A 113 13.62 8.29 20.41
N LEU A 114 14.94 8.17 20.58
CA LEU A 114 15.69 6.98 20.17
C LEU A 114 15.22 5.69 20.88
N ASP A 115 14.79 5.81 22.13
CA ASP A 115 14.22 4.71 22.92
C ASP A 115 12.82 4.28 22.45
N GLU A 116 12.07 5.17 21.79
CA GLU A 116 10.76 4.85 21.22
C GLU A 116 10.82 4.26 19.80
N VAL A 117 11.92 4.48 19.07
CA VAL A 117 12.07 4.07 17.66
C VAL A 117 11.76 2.58 17.44
N PRO A 118 12.31 1.61 18.20
CA PRO A 118 12.04 0.20 17.95
C PRO A 118 10.55 -0.15 18.02
N THR A 119 9.87 0.31 19.08
CA THR A 119 8.44 0.10 19.28
C THR A 119 7.61 0.78 18.19
N ARG A 120 8.01 1.98 17.78
CA ARG A 120 7.36 2.73 16.69
C ARG A 120 7.48 1.99 15.36
N LEU A 121 8.67 1.48 15.05
CA LEU A 121 8.97 0.73 13.84
C LEU A 121 8.25 -0.63 13.81
N ASP A 122 8.18 -1.34 14.93
CA ASP A 122 7.42 -2.59 15.03
C ASP A 122 5.94 -2.36 14.75
N ARG A 123 5.36 -1.31 15.32
CA ARG A 123 3.98 -0.93 15.04
C ARG A 123 3.77 -0.51 13.57
N TRP A 124 4.73 0.22 13.01
CA TRP A 124 4.73 0.59 11.60
C TRP A 124 4.68 -0.65 10.71
N LEU A 125 5.55 -1.62 10.94
CA LEU A 125 5.64 -2.87 10.16
C LEU A 125 4.40 -3.74 10.33
N MET A 126 3.85 -3.83 11.54
CA MET A 126 2.61 -4.54 11.81
C MET A 126 1.44 -3.99 10.97
N ILE A 127 1.21 -2.67 11.02
CA ILE A 127 0.14 -2.03 10.25
C ILE A 127 0.43 -2.11 8.75
N HIS A 128 1.71 -2.09 8.36
CA HIS A 128 2.13 -2.20 6.97
C HIS A 128 1.82 -3.58 6.38
N ASN A 129 1.97 -4.65 7.17
CA ASN A 129 1.57 -5.99 6.77
C ASN A 129 0.05 -6.11 6.51
N VAL A 130 -0.77 -5.38 7.25
CA VAL A 130 -2.21 -5.29 6.96
C VAL A 130 -2.45 -4.66 5.59
N ARG A 131 -1.69 -3.62 5.21
CA ARG A 131 -1.81 -2.99 3.89
C ARG A 131 -1.42 -3.94 2.75
N ILE A 132 -0.40 -4.77 2.94
CA ILE A 132 -0.01 -5.82 1.98
C ILE A 132 -1.17 -6.80 1.77
N ALA A 133 -1.76 -7.29 2.86
CA ALA A 133 -2.88 -8.21 2.80
C ALA A 133 -4.08 -7.59 2.06
N LEU A 134 -4.45 -6.35 2.39
CA LEU A 134 -5.56 -5.64 1.74
C LEU A 134 -5.33 -5.43 0.24
N ALA A 135 -4.14 -5.00 -0.18
CA ALA A 135 -3.84 -4.83 -1.61
C ALA A 135 -3.82 -6.16 -2.36
N THR A 136 -3.35 -7.23 -1.72
CA THR A 136 -3.40 -8.60 -2.28
C THR A 136 -4.84 -9.08 -2.45
N ILE A 137 -5.67 -8.90 -1.42
CA ILE A 137 -7.10 -9.22 -1.45
C ILE A 137 -7.80 -8.44 -2.57
N ALA A 138 -7.50 -7.14 -2.73
CA ALA A 138 -8.08 -6.33 -3.81
C ALA A 138 -7.75 -6.90 -5.20
N SER A 139 -6.51 -7.36 -5.42
CA SER A 139 -6.11 -8.01 -6.67
C SER A 139 -6.86 -9.33 -6.90
N VAL A 140 -6.95 -10.18 -5.87
CA VAL A 140 -7.69 -11.45 -5.93
C VAL A 140 -9.18 -11.22 -6.21
N LEU A 141 -9.81 -10.25 -5.54
CA LEU A 141 -11.20 -9.89 -5.80
C LEU A 141 -11.41 -9.43 -7.25
N GLY A 142 -10.47 -8.68 -7.81
CA GLY A 142 -10.49 -8.31 -9.22
C GLY A 142 -10.42 -9.50 -10.17
N ILE A 143 -9.56 -10.50 -9.88
CA ILE A 143 -9.48 -11.74 -10.65
C ILE A 143 -10.80 -12.52 -10.58
N VAL A 144 -11.39 -12.64 -9.39
CA VAL A 144 -12.69 -13.34 -9.22
C VAL A 144 -13.82 -12.55 -9.89
N ALA A 145 -13.76 -11.21 -9.90
CA ALA A 145 -14.77 -10.36 -10.52
C ALA A 145 -14.85 -10.57 -12.04
N ILE A 146 -13.72 -10.80 -12.70
CA ILE A 146 -13.70 -11.03 -14.16
C ILE A 146 -14.07 -12.46 -14.56
N SER A 147 -14.15 -13.38 -13.61
CA SER A 147 -14.59 -14.77 -13.84
C SER A 147 -16.09 -15.00 -13.60
N ARG A 148 -16.84 -13.93 -13.34
CA ARG A 148 -18.29 -13.94 -13.03
C ARG A 148 -19.04 -13.20 -14.11
#